data_AF-A0A378QAL1-F1
#
_entry.id   AF-A0A378QAL1-F1
#
_cell.length_a   1.000
_cell.length_b   1.000
_cell.length_c   1.000
_cell.angle_alpha   90.00
_cell.angle_beta   90.00
_cell.angle_gamma   90.00
#
_symmetry.space_group_name_H-M   'P 1'
#
loop_
_entity.id
_entity.type
_entity.pdbx_description
1 polymer ?
#
loop_
_entity_poly.entity_id
_entity_poly.type
_entity_poly.pdbx_seq_one_letter_code
_entity_poly.pdbx_strand_id
1 'polypeptide(L)'
;MATWWVNQGSKKGKPQNKIVWSPLRNKRGASQWHWETMWDAVEGDKIYHYTNSFIVGESLVTKSAVNSRSPYPNNDMWESEGKLLEVDYIAYENPIPKTKISADNRRKFTGKNGPFNANGDVQQGYFFPISAELETIIEKLK
;
A
#
# COMPACT_ATOMS: atom_id res chain seq x y z
N MET A 1 -13.22 10.27 4.25
CA MET A 1 -12.43 9.47 3.29
C MET A 1 -11.00 9.51 3.78
N ALA A 2 -10.44 8.35 4.07
CA ALA A 2 -9.05 8.18 4.43
C ALA A 2 -8.22 7.93 3.16
N THR A 3 -6.91 8.16 3.30
CA THR A 3 -5.96 7.93 2.24
C THR A 3 -4.87 6.99 2.74
N TRP A 4 -4.57 6.00 1.93
CA TRP A 4 -3.69 4.89 2.25
C TRP A 4 -2.50 4.83 1.29
N TRP A 5 -1.45 4.16 1.71
CA TRP A 5 -0.29 3.83 0.92
C TRP A 5 -0.04 2.34 1.00
N VAL A 6 0.11 1.68 -0.15
CA VAL A 6 0.42 0.25 -0.23
C VAL A 6 1.77 -0.01 -0.87
N ASN A 7 2.63 -0.74 -0.18
CA ASN A 7 3.91 -1.22 -0.70
C ASN A 7 3.71 -2.56 -1.40
N GLN A 8 3.87 -2.59 -2.72
CA GLN A 8 3.78 -3.80 -3.52
C GLN A 8 5.15 -4.13 -4.11
N GLY A 9 5.66 -5.32 -3.76
CA GLY A 9 6.87 -5.86 -4.35
C GLY A 9 6.53 -6.60 -5.64
N SER A 10 6.84 -6.05 -6.80
CA SER A 10 6.76 -6.82 -8.04
C SER A 10 8.03 -6.64 -8.89
N LYS A 11 8.69 -7.77 -9.18
CA LYS A 11 9.53 -7.91 -10.37
C LYS A 11 8.67 -8.10 -11.64
N LYS A 12 7.35 -8.11 -11.51
CA LYS A 12 6.38 -8.46 -12.55
C LYS A 12 5.20 -7.48 -12.58
N GLY A 13 5.36 -6.39 -13.33
CA GLY A 13 4.30 -5.72 -14.10
C GLY A 13 3.06 -5.17 -13.38
N LYS A 14 2.38 -4.25 -14.07
CA LYS A 14 1.16 -3.54 -13.66
C LYS A 14 -0.01 -4.39 -13.12
N PRO A 15 -0.25 -5.66 -13.52
CA PRO A 15 -1.42 -6.41 -13.05
C PRO A 15 -1.46 -6.66 -11.54
N GLN A 16 -0.30 -6.85 -10.92
CA GLN A 16 -0.18 -7.11 -9.47
C GLN A 16 -0.73 -5.95 -8.63
N ASN A 17 -0.58 -4.72 -9.13
CA ASN A 17 -0.97 -3.53 -8.37
C ASN A 17 -2.48 -3.44 -8.15
N LYS A 18 -3.27 -4.08 -9.02
CA LYS A 18 -4.73 -4.21 -8.89
C LYS A 18 -5.16 -5.08 -7.69
N ILE A 19 -4.23 -5.82 -7.10
CA ILE A 19 -4.51 -6.78 -6.03
C ILE A 19 -3.95 -6.23 -4.72
N VAL A 20 -4.85 -5.76 -3.86
CA VAL A 20 -4.52 -5.34 -2.50
C VAL A 20 -4.91 -6.47 -1.54
N TRP A 21 -3.95 -7.34 -1.26
CA TRP A 21 -4.14 -8.55 -0.46
C TRP A 21 -2.98 -8.75 0.52
N SER A 22 -3.31 -9.18 1.73
CA SER A 22 -2.32 -9.60 2.74
C SER A 22 -2.74 -10.90 3.41
N PRO A 23 -1.80 -11.69 3.95
CA PRO A 23 -2.15 -12.85 4.74
C PRO A 23 -2.70 -12.36 6.10
N LEU A 24 -3.46 -13.23 6.78
CA LEU A 24 -3.93 -12.91 8.14
C LEU A 24 -2.78 -12.99 9.15
N ARG A 25 -1.85 -13.92 8.92
CA ARG A 25 -0.72 -14.22 9.82
C ARG A 25 0.53 -14.48 9.01
N ASN A 26 1.68 -14.26 9.62
CA ASN A 26 2.97 -14.63 9.04
C ASN A 26 3.22 -16.13 9.23
N LYS A 27 4.31 -16.65 8.66
CA LYS A 27 4.71 -18.07 8.78
C LYS A 27 4.90 -18.58 10.22
N ARG A 28 5.03 -17.67 11.21
CA ARG A 28 5.14 -17.99 12.63
C ARG A 28 3.80 -17.89 13.37
N GLY A 29 2.69 -17.70 12.65
CA GLY A 29 1.35 -17.55 13.20
C GLY A 29 1.05 -16.18 13.83
N ALA A 30 1.96 -15.20 13.71
CA ALA A 30 1.75 -13.87 14.28
C ALA A 30 1.11 -12.92 13.25
N SER A 31 0.12 -12.13 13.69
CA SER A 31 -0.41 -11.02 12.91
C SER A 31 0.62 -9.88 12.80
N GLN A 32 0.50 -9.04 11.78
CA GLN A 32 1.31 -7.83 11.59
C GLN A 32 0.38 -6.62 11.54
N TRP A 33 0.75 -5.55 12.25
CA TRP A 33 -0.09 -4.36 12.38
C TRP A 33 -0.46 -3.76 11.01
N HIS A 34 0.48 -3.68 10.06
CA HIS A 34 0.26 -3.14 8.72
C HIS A 34 -0.59 -4.07 7.83
N TRP A 35 -0.83 -5.30 8.25
CA TRP A 35 -1.84 -6.16 7.62
C TRP A 35 -3.18 -5.90 8.28
N GLU A 36 -3.26 -5.84 9.60
CA GLU A 36 -4.51 -5.53 10.31
C GLU A 36 -5.12 -4.19 9.89
N THR A 37 -4.29 -3.17 9.63
CA THR A 37 -4.75 -1.86 9.13
C THR A 37 -5.62 -1.95 7.86
N MET A 38 -5.51 -3.02 7.04
CA MET A 38 -6.40 -3.15 5.87
C MET A 38 -7.88 -3.28 6.24
N TRP A 39 -8.21 -3.74 7.45
CA TRP A 39 -9.59 -3.82 7.91
C TRP A 39 -10.22 -2.43 8.14
N ASP A 40 -9.39 -1.41 8.35
CA ASP A 40 -9.84 -0.04 8.60
C ASP A 40 -10.23 0.69 7.30
N ALA A 41 -9.84 0.16 6.13
CA ALA A 41 -10.16 0.73 4.84
C ALA A 41 -11.64 0.49 4.48
N VAL A 42 -12.33 1.55 4.10
CA VAL A 42 -13.76 1.53 3.74
C VAL A 42 -14.00 2.01 2.32
N GLU A 43 -15.18 1.68 1.79
CA GLU A 43 -15.61 2.15 0.47
C GLU A 43 -15.46 3.68 0.34
N GLY A 44 -14.87 4.12 -0.77
CA GLY A 44 -14.58 5.53 -1.03
C GLY A 44 -13.21 6.02 -0.54
N ASP A 45 -12.44 5.22 0.19
CA ASP A 45 -11.06 5.57 0.54
C ASP A 45 -10.12 5.48 -0.66
N LYS A 46 -9.08 6.32 -0.67
CA LYS A 46 -8.05 6.34 -1.73
C LYS A 46 -6.82 5.53 -1.31
N ILE A 47 -6.17 4.85 -2.25
CA ILE A 47 -4.91 4.14 -2.03
C ILE A 47 -3.87 4.55 -3.06
N TYR A 48 -2.69 4.98 -2.63
CA TYR A 48 -1.51 5.11 -3.50
C TYR A 48 -0.71 3.82 -3.54
N HIS A 49 -0.36 3.38 -4.74
CA HIS A 49 0.38 2.15 -4.98
C HIS A 49 1.86 2.44 -5.19
N TYR A 50 2.71 1.87 -4.35
CA TYR A 50 4.16 2.03 -4.41
C TYR A 50 4.87 0.74 -4.80
N THR A 51 5.71 0.81 -5.84
CA THR A 51 6.48 -0.32 -6.35
C THR A 51 7.79 0.17 -6.95
N ASN A 52 8.89 -0.55 -6.72
CA ASN A 52 10.21 -0.30 -7.34
C ASN A 52 10.70 1.16 -7.23
N SER A 53 10.44 1.85 -6.11
CA SER A 53 10.78 3.26 -5.88
C SER A 53 9.91 4.31 -6.57
N PHE A 54 8.74 3.91 -7.09
CA PHE A 54 7.77 4.80 -7.72
C PHE A 54 6.38 4.64 -7.11
N ILE A 55 5.63 5.74 -7.07
CA ILE A 55 4.17 5.70 -7.00
C ILE A 55 3.68 5.45 -8.42
N VAL A 56 3.03 4.31 -8.63
CA VAL A 56 2.72 3.77 -9.97
C VAL A 56 1.26 3.92 -10.35
N GLY A 57 0.41 4.36 -9.43
CA GLY A 57 -1.01 4.57 -9.64
C GLY A 57 -1.75 4.79 -8.33
N GLU A 58 -3.06 4.91 -8.44
CA GLU A 58 -3.97 5.00 -7.32
C GLU A 58 -5.18 4.10 -7.52
N SER A 59 -5.90 3.82 -6.43
CA SER A 59 -7.19 3.16 -6.50
C SER A 59 -8.19 3.77 -5.53
N LEU A 60 -9.47 3.56 -5.84
CA LEU A 60 -10.58 3.78 -4.91
C LEU A 60 -11.01 2.44 -4.33
N VAL A 61 -11.18 2.37 -3.01
CA VAL A 61 -11.77 1.20 -2.37
C VAL A 61 -13.24 1.10 -2.77
N THR A 62 -13.61 -0.02 -3.40
CA THR A 62 -15.00 -0.31 -3.78
C THR A 62 -15.71 -1.18 -2.75
N LYS A 63 -14.94 -1.88 -1.89
CA LYS A 63 -15.47 -2.63 -0.76
C LYS A 63 -14.39 -2.87 0.29
N SER A 64 -14.76 -2.79 1.56
CA SER A 64 -13.89 -3.13 2.69
C SER A 64 -13.30 -4.53 2.58
N ALA A 65 -12.20 -4.74 3.28
CA ALA A 65 -11.49 -6.01 3.23
C ALA A 65 -12.42 -7.17 3.65
N VAL A 66 -12.27 -8.30 2.96
CA VAL A 66 -12.95 -9.56 3.27
C VAL A 66 -11.95 -10.70 3.35
N ASN A 67 -12.24 -11.70 4.17
CA ASN A 67 -11.44 -12.93 4.19
C ASN A 67 -11.39 -13.53 2.79
N SER A 68 -10.19 -13.85 2.31
CA SER A 68 -9.95 -14.37 0.98
C SER A 68 -8.71 -15.24 0.94
N ARG A 69 -8.74 -16.26 0.08
CA ARG A 69 -7.53 -17.00 -0.25
C ARG A 69 -6.51 -16.15 -0.99
N SER A 70 -5.26 -16.56 -0.93
CA SER A 70 -4.16 -15.96 -1.69
C SER A 70 -4.49 -15.95 -3.18
N PRO A 71 -4.43 -14.78 -3.84
CA PRO A 71 -4.64 -14.66 -5.28
C PRO A 71 -3.38 -15.05 -6.09
N TYR A 72 -2.30 -15.45 -5.42
CA TYR A 72 -1.02 -15.81 -6.06
C TYR A 72 -0.86 -17.33 -6.08
N PRO A 73 -1.17 -18.00 -7.21
CA PRO A 73 -0.98 -19.44 -7.32
C PRO A 73 0.51 -19.79 -7.20
N ASN A 74 0.82 -20.84 -6.44
CA ASN A 74 2.18 -21.39 -6.25
C ASN A 74 3.16 -20.47 -5.49
N ASN A 75 2.67 -19.59 -4.62
CA ASN A 75 3.53 -18.78 -3.76
C ASN A 75 3.63 -19.36 -2.34
N ASP A 76 4.58 -20.27 -2.13
CA ASP A 76 4.84 -20.91 -0.82
C ASP A 76 5.46 -19.95 0.21
N MET A 77 5.69 -18.69 -0.15
CA MET A 77 6.19 -17.68 0.80
C MET A 77 5.09 -17.14 1.73
N TRP A 78 3.81 -17.31 1.41
CA TRP A 78 2.68 -16.69 2.12
C TRP A 78 1.67 -17.76 2.52
N GLU A 79 0.97 -17.54 3.64
CA GLU A 79 -0.17 -18.39 4.03
C GLU A 79 -1.28 -18.33 2.98
N SER A 80 -2.04 -19.42 2.84
CA SER A 80 -3.15 -19.48 1.88
C SER A 80 -4.33 -18.61 2.29
N GLU A 81 -4.53 -18.39 3.58
CA GLU A 81 -5.63 -17.60 4.14
C GLU A 81 -5.20 -16.15 4.41
N GLY A 82 -5.99 -15.21 3.91
CA GLY A 82 -5.69 -13.80 3.94
C GLY A 82 -6.94 -12.95 3.88
N LYS A 83 -6.75 -11.72 3.43
CA LYS A 83 -7.81 -10.76 3.19
C LYS A 83 -7.54 -9.95 1.96
N LEU A 84 -8.60 -9.70 1.21
CA LEU A 84 -8.59 -8.95 -0.04
C LEU A 84 -9.40 -7.67 0.16
N LEU A 85 -8.82 -6.53 -0.23
CA LEU A 85 -9.53 -5.27 -0.38
C LEU A 85 -9.92 -5.15 -1.86
N GLU A 86 -11.22 -4.95 -2.14
CA GLU A 86 -11.68 -4.74 -3.51
C GLU A 86 -11.48 -3.26 -3.89
N VAL A 87 -10.81 -3.02 -5.01
CA VAL A 87 -10.38 -1.68 -5.42
C VAL A 87 -10.54 -1.48 -6.93
N ASP A 88 -10.83 -0.26 -7.34
CA ASP A 88 -10.77 0.15 -8.74
C ASP A 88 -9.44 0.89 -9.00
N TYR A 89 -8.51 0.22 -9.68
CA TYR A 89 -7.12 0.67 -9.84
C TYR A 89 -6.88 1.37 -11.17
N ILE A 90 -6.27 2.55 -11.09
CA ILE A 90 -5.84 3.38 -12.20
C ILE A 90 -4.32 3.50 -12.16
N ALA A 91 -3.66 3.04 -13.23
CA ALA A 91 -2.22 3.19 -13.40
C ALA A 91 -1.87 4.61 -13.87
N TYR A 92 -0.78 5.17 -13.37
CA TYR A 92 -0.25 6.42 -13.92
C TYR A 92 0.51 6.14 -15.22
N GLU A 93 0.30 7.01 -16.21
CA GLU A 93 1.09 7.01 -17.44
C GLU A 93 2.56 7.33 -17.13
N ASN A 94 2.79 8.30 -16.24
CA ASN A 94 4.10 8.70 -15.75
C ASN A 94 4.21 8.42 -14.24
N PRO A 95 4.78 7.27 -13.82
CA PRO A 95 5.00 6.96 -12.42
C PRO A 95 5.86 8.01 -11.71
N ILE A 96 5.48 8.37 -10.49
CA ILE A 96 6.14 9.43 -9.71
C ILE A 96 7.28 8.79 -8.91
N PRO A 97 8.56 9.12 -9.17
CA PRO A 97 9.65 8.57 -8.36
C PRO A 97 9.56 9.09 -6.93
N LYS A 98 9.88 8.25 -5.94
CA LYS A 98 9.83 8.63 -4.51
C LYS A 98 10.61 9.92 -4.20
N THR A 99 11.66 10.18 -4.97
CA THR A 99 12.56 11.32 -4.81
C THR A 99 11.90 12.66 -5.17
N LYS A 100 10.76 12.65 -5.86
CA LYS A 100 9.93 13.86 -6.06
C LYS A 100 9.25 14.31 -4.77
N ILE A 101 9.02 13.40 -3.84
CA ILE A 101 8.73 13.77 -2.45
C ILE A 101 10.07 14.11 -1.80
N SER A 102 10.26 15.38 -1.44
CA SER A 102 11.51 15.86 -0.85
C SER A 102 11.92 15.02 0.36
N ALA A 103 13.23 14.92 0.61
CA ALA A 103 13.72 14.17 1.77
C ALA A 103 13.14 14.70 3.09
N ASP A 104 12.98 16.02 3.21
CA ASP A 104 12.40 16.64 4.40
C ASP A 104 10.93 16.29 4.56
N ASN A 105 10.15 16.29 3.47
CA ASN A 105 8.76 15.85 3.51
C ASN A 105 8.67 14.36 3.89
N ARG A 106 9.50 13.49 3.29
CA ARG A 106 9.52 12.06 3.67
C ARG A 106 9.86 11.88 5.15
N ARG A 107 10.83 12.63 5.69
CA ARG A 107 11.20 12.61 7.12
C ARG A 107 10.14 13.20 8.03
N LYS A 108 9.39 14.20 7.56
CA LYS A 108 8.27 14.81 8.29
C LYS A 108 7.14 13.80 8.52
N PHE A 109 6.84 12.96 7.55
CA PHE A 109 5.79 11.93 7.65
C PHE A 109 6.35 10.58 8.12
N THR A 110 7.30 10.62 9.06
CA THR A 110 7.83 9.44 9.73
C THR A 110 7.02 9.15 10.99
N GLY A 111 6.79 7.86 11.24
CA GLY A 111 6.04 7.44 12.41
C GLY A 111 5.86 5.94 12.42
N LYS A 112 5.48 5.39 13.58
CA LYS A 112 5.26 3.95 13.75
C LYS A 112 4.29 3.35 12.72
N ASN A 113 3.37 4.18 12.20
CA ASN A 113 2.32 3.76 11.28
C ASN A 113 2.37 4.46 9.90
N GLY A 114 3.39 5.27 9.59
CA GLY A 114 3.49 5.97 8.30
C GLY A 114 4.27 5.18 7.24
N PRO A 115 4.28 5.60 5.97
CA PRO A 115 4.99 4.87 4.91
C PRO A 115 6.52 5.09 4.92
N PHE A 116 7.04 6.06 5.68
CA PHE A 116 8.48 6.39 5.71
C PHE A 116 9.14 6.15 7.09
N ASN A 117 10.39 5.69 7.08
CA ASN A 117 11.25 5.55 8.26
C ASN A 117 12.04 6.84 8.54
N ALA A 118 12.78 6.90 9.65
CA ALA A 118 13.56 8.08 10.06
C ALA A 118 14.57 8.61 9.01
N ASN A 119 15.01 7.77 8.07
CA ASN A 119 15.90 8.17 6.97
C ASN A 119 15.14 8.76 5.76
N GLY A 120 13.81 8.78 5.84
CA GLY A 120 12.88 9.11 4.76
C GLY A 120 12.66 7.96 3.78
N ASP A 121 13.29 6.80 3.97
CA ASP A 121 13.07 5.64 3.11
C ASP A 121 11.73 4.97 3.39
N VAL A 122 11.18 4.28 2.39
CA VAL A 122 9.92 3.58 2.56
C VAL A 122 10.09 2.43 3.56
N GLN A 123 9.19 2.34 4.54
CA GLN A 123 9.23 1.33 5.59
C GLN A 123 8.98 -0.07 5.05
N GLN A 124 9.58 -1.07 5.69
CA GLN A 124 9.16 -2.45 5.46
C GLN A 124 7.80 -2.69 6.12
N GLY A 125 6.83 -3.07 5.30
CA GLY A 125 5.45 -3.28 5.67
C GLY A 125 4.58 -3.15 4.42
N TYR A 126 3.27 -3.35 4.57
CA TYR A 126 2.36 -3.46 3.43
C TYR A 126 1.43 -2.27 3.28
N PHE A 127 0.59 -1.98 4.28
CA PHE A 127 -0.50 -1.01 4.17
C PHE A 127 -0.40 0.03 5.28
N PHE A 128 -0.44 1.31 4.93
CA PHE A 128 -0.16 2.43 5.82
C PHE A 128 -1.19 3.54 5.65
N PRO A 129 -1.74 4.14 6.73
CA PRO A 129 -2.43 5.42 6.61
C PRO A 129 -1.45 6.52 6.21
N ILE A 130 -1.92 7.50 5.44
CA ILE A 130 -1.20 8.75 5.19
C ILE A 130 -2.02 9.96 5.59
N SER A 131 -1.33 11.04 5.96
CA SER A 131 -1.98 12.31 6.31
C SER A 131 -2.49 13.03 5.06
N ALA A 132 -3.51 13.88 5.23
CA ALA A 132 -4.00 14.76 4.18
C ALA A 132 -2.90 15.70 3.63
N GLU A 133 -1.92 16.04 4.46
CA GLU A 133 -0.77 16.86 4.02
C GLU A 133 0.13 16.09 3.05
N LEU A 134 0.46 14.83 3.35
CA LEU A 134 1.23 13.98 2.43
C LEU A 134 0.45 13.70 1.16
N GLU A 135 -0.86 13.44 1.25
CA GLU A 135 -1.74 13.33 0.09
C GLU A 135 -1.65 14.58 -0.79
N THR A 136 -1.81 15.77 -0.22
CA THR A 136 -1.73 17.05 -0.96
C THR A 136 -0.38 17.22 -1.67
N ILE A 137 0.72 16.75 -1.06
CA ILE A 137 2.04 16.77 -1.69
C ILE A 137 2.07 15.82 -2.89
N ILE A 138 1.54 14.60 -2.76
CA ILE A 138 1.53 13.60 -3.85
C ILE A 138 0.65 14.07 -5.01
N GLU A 139 -0.53 14.64 -4.74
CA GLU A 139 -1.43 15.17 -5.78
C GLU A 139 -0.78 16.26 -6.64
N LYS A 140 0.07 17.11 -6.05
CA LYS A 140 0.82 18.15 -6.78
C LYS A 140 1.95 17.60 -7.67
N LEU A 141 2.28 16.32 -7.55
CA LEU A 141 3.34 15.66 -8.31
C LEU A 141 2.81 14.82 -9.48
N LYS A 142 1.50 14.62 -9.56
CA LYS A 142 0.82 14.02 -10.71
C LYS A 142 0.92 14.93 -11.93
#